data_AF-A0A939EYI3-F1
#
_entry.id   AF-A0A939EYI3-F1
#
_cell.length_a   1.000
_cell.length_b   1.000
_cell.length_c   1.000
_cell.angle_alpha   90.00
_cell.angle_beta   90.00
_cell.angle_gamma   90.00
#
_symmetry.space_group_name_H-M   'P 1'
#
loop_
_entity.id
_entity.type
_entity.pdbx_description
1 polymer ?
#
loop_
_entity_poly.entity_id
_entity_poly.type
_entity_poly.pdbx_seq_one_letter_code
_entity_poly.pdbx_strand_id
1 'polypeptide(L)'
;MGFARLTYQPGVRKQDALWALLGHVSRLLARRADGCLLVDQRLMEPFTPEEQAYVIEQWLPRAAQEGGYRFGAVVVAHNVFARLATAMVVTAVRDLPMTYRYFEDEAEAVAWLLEQQRQCR
;
A
#
# COMPACT_ATOMS: atom_id res chain seq x y z
N MET A 1 17.08 2.35 -10.51
CA MET A 1 15.88 3.00 -9.94
C MET A 1 14.79 1.96 -9.83
N GLY A 2 13.91 2.06 -8.86
CA GLY A 2 12.90 1.04 -8.62
C GLY A 2 12.14 1.29 -7.33
N PHE A 3 11.18 0.43 -7.00
CA PHE A 3 10.28 0.59 -5.87
C PHE A 3 10.00 -0.75 -5.19
N ALA A 4 9.44 -0.73 -3.99
CA ALA A 4 8.85 -1.91 -3.38
C ALA A 4 7.52 -2.24 -4.07
N ARG A 5 7.21 -3.53 -4.24
CA ARG A 5 5.91 -3.99 -4.76
C ARG A 5 5.26 -4.95 -3.77
N LEU A 6 4.01 -4.65 -3.42
CA LEU A 6 3.10 -5.50 -2.68
C LEU A 6 2.01 -5.96 -3.65
N THR A 7 1.83 -7.26 -3.83
CA THR A 7 0.81 -7.81 -4.72
C THR A 7 -0.10 -8.76 -3.97
N TYR A 8 -1.39 -8.44 -3.97
CA TYR A 8 -2.43 -9.28 -3.41
C TYR A 8 -2.84 -10.34 -4.43
N GLN A 9 -2.79 -11.60 -3.98
CA GLN A 9 -3.26 -12.75 -4.74
C GLN A 9 -4.74 -13.03 -4.42
N PRO A 10 -5.46 -13.73 -5.32
CA PRO A 10 -6.85 -14.08 -5.09
C PRO A 10 -7.01 -15.01 -3.89
N GLY A 11 -8.15 -14.90 -3.21
CA GLY A 11 -8.54 -15.74 -2.09
C GLY A 11 -8.49 -15.06 -0.73
N VAL A 12 -9.17 -15.68 0.24
CA VAL A 12 -9.22 -15.21 1.62
C VAL A 12 -7.85 -15.39 2.26
N ARG A 13 -7.31 -14.29 2.78
CA ARG A 13 -6.02 -14.30 3.45
C ARG A 13 -6.20 -14.79 4.89
N LYS A 14 -5.21 -15.50 5.40
CA LYS A 14 -5.09 -15.71 6.85
C LYS A 14 -4.50 -14.46 7.47
N GLN A 15 -5.05 -14.04 8.61
CA GLN A 15 -4.60 -12.84 9.32
C GLN A 15 -3.09 -12.84 9.58
N ASP A 16 -2.53 -13.96 10.07
CA ASP A 16 -1.10 -14.08 10.32
C ASP A 16 -0.25 -13.91 9.06
N ALA A 17 -0.76 -14.37 7.91
CA ALA A 17 -0.09 -14.19 6.63
C ALA A 17 -0.09 -12.73 6.18
N LEU A 18 -1.18 -11.99 6.41
CA LEU A 18 -1.25 -10.56 6.14
C LEU A 18 -0.26 -9.79 7.02
N TRP A 19 -0.26 -10.05 8.33
CA TRP A 19 0.68 -9.38 9.26
C TRP A 19 2.14 -9.66 8.91
N ALA A 20 2.47 -10.91 8.60
CA ALA A 20 3.81 -11.28 8.15
C ALA A 20 4.19 -10.50 6.88
N LEU A 21 3.31 -10.49 5.87
CA LEU A 21 3.51 -9.79 4.61
C LEU A 21 3.75 -8.29 4.82
N LEU A 22 2.88 -7.62 5.58
CA LEU A 22 3.00 -6.20 5.88
C LEU A 22 4.28 -5.89 6.68
N GLY A 23 4.67 -6.76 7.61
CA GLY A 23 5.95 -6.66 8.32
C GLY A 23 7.17 -6.80 7.39
N HIS A 24 7.10 -7.68 6.39
CA HIS A 24 8.15 -7.77 5.35
C HIS A 24 8.21 -6.49 4.49
N VAL A 25 7.07 -5.91 4.14
CA VAL A 25 7.01 -4.65 3.38
C VAL A 25 7.62 -3.50 4.19
N SER A 26 7.29 -3.35 5.47
CA SER A 26 7.88 -2.29 6.32
C SER A 26 9.40 -2.40 6.39
N ARG A 27 9.93 -3.62 6.56
CA ARG A 27 11.39 -3.85 6.56
C ARG A 27 12.03 -3.53 5.21
N LEU A 28 11.34 -3.83 4.11
CA LEU A 28 11.83 -3.51 2.77
C LEU A 28 11.89 -2.00 2.54
N LEU A 29 10.83 -1.27 2.93
CA LEU A 29 10.77 0.19 2.81
C LEU A 29 11.89 0.86 3.62
N ALA A 30 12.07 0.44 4.88
CA ALA A 30 13.13 0.95 5.75
C ALA A 30 14.54 0.75 5.16
N ARG A 31 14.78 -0.38 4.47
CA ARG A 31 16.08 -0.68 3.86
C ARG A 31 16.35 0.10 2.58
N ARG A 32 15.31 0.41 1.80
CA ARG A 32 15.45 1.07 0.49
C ARG A 32 15.53 2.59 0.60
N ALA A 33 14.86 3.18 1.60
CA ALA A 33 14.78 4.63 1.84
C ALA A 33 14.26 5.46 0.64
N ASP A 34 13.73 4.82 -0.41
CA ASP A 34 13.07 5.48 -1.55
C ASP A 34 11.63 5.88 -1.23
N GLY A 35 11.05 5.30 -0.17
CA GLY A 35 9.70 5.60 0.31
C GLY A 35 8.60 5.28 -0.69
N CYS A 36 8.87 4.49 -1.73
CA CYS A 36 7.97 4.22 -2.84
C CYS A 36 7.44 2.79 -2.81
N LEU A 37 6.11 2.63 -2.76
CA LEU A 37 5.42 1.34 -2.79
C LEU A 37 4.37 1.31 -3.91
N LEU A 38 4.46 0.29 -4.76
CA LEU A 38 3.36 -0.12 -5.62
C LEU A 38 2.53 -1.18 -4.89
N VAL A 39 1.22 -0.94 -4.76
CA VAL A 39 0.26 -1.86 -4.16
C VAL A 39 -0.70 -2.34 -5.25
N ASP A 40 -0.57 -3.60 -5.63
CA ASP A 40 -1.42 -4.22 -6.63
C ASP A 40 -2.55 -5.00 -5.95
N GLN A 41 -3.77 -4.45 -6.02
CA GLN A 41 -4.95 -5.00 -5.38
C GLN A 41 -5.93 -5.62 -6.36
N ARG A 42 -5.58 -5.76 -7.65
CA ARG A 42 -6.52 -6.19 -8.71
C ARG A 42 -7.33 -7.42 -8.34
N LEU A 43 -6.68 -8.40 -7.71
CA LEU A 43 -7.25 -9.68 -7.29
C LEU A 43 -7.51 -9.76 -5.77
N MET A 44 -7.45 -8.64 -5.06
CA MET A 44 -7.59 -8.60 -3.61
C MET A 44 -9.06 -8.82 -3.21
N GLU A 45 -9.29 -9.82 -2.35
CA GLU A 45 -10.54 -9.90 -1.60
C GLU A 45 -10.63 -8.73 -0.60
N PRO A 46 -11.82 -8.16 -0.32
CA PRO A 46 -11.98 -7.07 0.64
C PRO A 46 -11.30 -7.36 1.98
N PHE A 47 -10.78 -6.34 2.65
CA PHE A 47 -10.29 -6.50 4.02
C PHE A 47 -11.43 -6.90 4.94
N THR A 48 -11.16 -7.80 5.90
CA THR A 48 -12.06 -7.93 7.06
C THR A 48 -11.97 -6.67 7.93
N PRO A 49 -12.96 -6.41 8.81
CA PRO A 49 -12.87 -5.28 9.74
C PRO A 49 -11.60 -5.29 10.60
N GLU A 50 -11.14 -6.47 11.03
CA GLU A 50 -9.92 -6.65 11.83
C GLU A 50 -8.66 -6.34 11.01
N GLU A 51 -8.60 -6.83 9.76
CA GLU A 51 -7.50 -6.53 8.84
C GLU A 51 -7.44 -5.02 8.57
N GLN A 52 -8.58 -4.39 8.32
CA GLN A 52 -8.68 -2.96 8.07
C GLN A 52 -8.22 -2.12 9.27
N ALA A 53 -8.68 -2.45 10.48
CA ALA A 53 -8.26 -1.77 11.70
C ALA A 53 -6.75 -1.89 11.91
N TYR A 54 -6.17 -3.08 11.73
CA TYR A 54 -4.73 -3.27 11.84
C TYR A 54 -3.94 -2.43 10.82
N VAL A 55 -4.39 -2.41 9.56
CA VAL A 55 -3.73 -1.63 8.50
C VAL A 55 -3.72 -0.14 8.84
N ILE A 56 -4.85 0.41 9.29
CA ILE A 56 -5.02 1.83 9.60
C ILE A 56 -4.30 2.23 10.89
N GLU A 57 -4.49 1.47 11.97
CA GLU A 57 -4.09 1.89 13.32
C GLU A 57 -2.66 1.47 13.67
N GLN A 58 -2.15 0.39 13.06
CA GLN A 58 -0.87 -0.19 13.42
C GLN A 58 0.14 -0.10 12.29
N TRP A 59 -0.19 -0.63 11.11
CA TRP A 59 0.81 -0.79 10.07
C TRP A 59 1.16 0.51 9.34
N LEU A 60 0.17 1.25 8.84
CA LEU A 60 0.41 2.48 8.08
C LEU A 60 1.17 3.56 8.88
N PRO A 61 0.84 3.86 10.15
CA PRO A 61 1.58 4.82 10.94
C PRO A 61 3.06 4.44 11.10
N ARG A 62 3.34 3.16 11.40
CA ARG A 62 4.71 2.65 11.54
C ARG A 62 5.45 2.64 10.21
N ALA A 63 4.79 2.25 9.12
CA ALA A 63 5.40 2.26 7.79
C ALA A 63 5.77 3.68 7.34
N ALA A 64 4.93 4.67 7.66
CA ALA A 64 5.20 6.08 7.36
C ALA A 64 6.36 6.64 8.20
N GLN A 65 6.31 6.44 9.53
CA GLN A 65 7.25 7.05 10.47
C GLN A 65 8.61 6.32 10.51
N GLU A 66 8.60 4.99 10.55
CA GLU A 66 9.80 4.16 10.73
C GLU A 66 10.31 3.62 9.39
N GLY A 67 9.40 3.27 8.48
CA GLY A 67 9.71 2.68 7.18
C GLY A 67 10.06 3.71 6.10
N GLY A 68 9.87 5.01 6.36
CA GLY A 68 10.08 6.06 5.38
C GLY A 68 9.09 6.02 4.22
N TYR A 69 7.93 5.38 4.39
CA TYR A 69 6.91 5.26 3.36
C TYR A 69 6.31 6.64 3.06
N ARG A 70 6.37 7.08 1.79
CA ARG A 70 5.96 8.41 1.34
C ARG A 70 4.99 8.40 0.15
N PHE A 71 5.18 7.48 -0.80
CA PHE A 71 4.39 7.43 -2.02
C PHE A 71 3.81 6.04 -2.26
N GLY A 72 2.47 5.96 -2.22
CA GLY A 72 1.72 4.74 -2.51
C GLY A 72 1.01 4.83 -3.85
N ALA A 73 1.46 4.06 -4.85
CA ALA A 73 0.72 3.85 -6.08
C ALA A 73 -0.15 2.60 -5.92
N VAL A 74 -1.47 2.75 -5.97
CA VAL A 74 -2.41 1.65 -5.75
C VAL A 74 -3.11 1.30 -7.06
N VAL A 75 -2.88 0.09 -7.57
CA VAL A 75 -3.68 -0.46 -8.68
C VAL A 75 -4.94 -1.05 -8.07
N VAL A 76 -6.08 -0.44 -8.38
CA VAL A 76 -7.35 -0.72 -7.70
C VAL A 76 -7.83 -2.15 -7.92
N ALA A 77 -8.53 -2.69 -6.92
CA ALA A 77 -9.18 -3.99 -7.04
C ALA A 77 -10.26 -3.99 -8.12
N HIS A 78 -10.42 -5.12 -8.83
CA HIS A 78 -11.57 -5.34 -9.69
C HIS A 78 -12.87 -5.47 -8.88
N ASN A 79 -12.76 -5.95 -7.64
CA ASN A 79 -13.89 -6.03 -6.71
C ASN A 79 -14.25 -4.64 -6.16
N VAL A 80 -15.48 -4.19 -6.43
CA VAL A 80 -16.00 -2.88 -5.99
C VAL A 80 -16.01 -2.74 -4.46
N PHE A 81 -16.28 -3.82 -3.71
CA PHE A 81 -16.24 -3.79 -2.25
C PHE A 81 -14.81 -3.61 -1.72
N ALA A 82 -13.82 -4.22 -2.37
CA ALA A 82 -12.41 -4.02 -2.03
C ALA A 82 -11.95 -2.57 -2.34
N ARG A 83 -12.46 -1.96 -3.42
CA ARG A 83 -12.23 -0.53 -3.72
C ARG A 83 -12.77 0.37 -2.62
N LEU A 84 -14.00 0.12 -2.15
CA LEU A 84 -14.63 0.91 -1.08
C LEU A 84 -13.87 0.78 0.25
N ALA A 85 -13.52 -0.45 0.66
CA ALA A 85 -12.74 -0.69 1.87
C ALA A 85 -11.39 0.04 1.84
N THR A 86 -10.71 0.05 0.69
CA THR A 86 -9.42 0.74 0.52
C THR A 86 -9.57 2.26 0.56
N ALA A 87 -10.65 2.82 -0.02
CA ALA A 87 -10.92 4.25 0.06
C ALA A 87 -11.17 4.73 1.51
N MET A 88 -11.79 3.89 2.34
CA MET A 88 -11.95 4.17 3.77
C MET A 88 -10.61 4.23 4.51
N VAL A 89 -9.69 3.30 4.20
CA VAL A 89 -8.34 3.27 4.77
C VAL A 89 -7.60 4.58 4.53
N VAL A 90 -7.56 5.07 3.28
CA VAL A 90 -6.88 6.34 2.96
C VAL A 90 -7.54 7.54 3.62
N THR A 91 -8.86 7.55 3.74
CA THR A 91 -9.56 8.62 4.46
C THR A 91 -9.18 8.64 5.94
N ALA A 92 -9.01 7.47 6.56
CA ALA A 92 -8.62 7.36 7.97
C ALA A 92 -7.17 7.76 8.25
N VAL A 93 -6.30 7.74 7.23
CA VAL A 93 -4.87 8.06 7.40
C VAL A 93 -4.44 9.38 6.76
N ARG A 94 -5.39 10.30 6.51
CA ARG A 94 -5.14 11.61 5.89
C ARG A 94 -4.12 12.48 6.64
N ASP A 95 -3.97 12.27 7.94
CA ASP A 95 -3.02 13.02 8.77
C ASP A 95 -1.58 12.48 8.68
N LEU A 96 -1.36 11.36 8.00
CA LEU A 96 -0.01 10.85 7.75
C LEU A 96 0.64 11.58 6.56
N PRO A 97 1.96 11.84 6.60
CA PRO A 97 2.69 12.54 5.55
C PRO A 97 2.98 11.63 4.34
N MET A 98 1.93 11.02 3.79
CA MET A 98 1.98 10.10 2.66
C MET A 98 1.06 10.55 1.54
N THR A 99 1.54 10.43 0.30
CA THR A 99 0.76 10.70 -0.91
C THR A 99 0.33 9.38 -1.54
N TYR A 100 -0.97 9.18 -1.63
CA TYR A 100 -1.57 8.03 -2.33
C TYR A 100 -2.19 8.45 -3.66
N ARG A 101 -1.98 7.62 -4.68
CA ARG A 101 -2.70 7.75 -5.94
C ARG A 101 -3.19 6.38 -6.42
N TYR A 102 -4.42 6.38 -6.92
CA TYR A 102 -5.10 5.19 -7.41
C TYR A 102 -5.08 5.14 -8.94
N PHE A 103 -4.91 3.94 -9.48
CA PHE A 103 -4.81 3.69 -10.91
C PHE A 103 -5.62 2.44 -11.28
N GLU A 104 -6.19 2.45 -12.47
CA GLU A 104 -6.80 1.24 -13.06
C GLU A 104 -5.75 0.41 -13.82
N ASP A 105 -4.74 1.09 -14.37
CA ASP A 105 -3.64 0.50 -15.12
C ASP A 105 -2.34 0.46 -14.33
N GLU A 106 -1.62 -0.66 -14.41
CA GLU A 106 -0.35 -0.85 -13.71
C GLU A 106 0.77 0.02 -14.29
N ALA A 107 0.83 0.19 -15.62
CA ALA A 107 1.88 0.97 -16.26
C ALA A 107 1.78 2.45 -15.88
N GLU A 108 0.56 2.99 -15.78
CA GLU A 108 0.33 4.35 -15.26
C GLU A 108 0.79 4.50 -13.81
N ALA A 109 0.48 3.51 -12.96
CA ALA A 109 0.89 3.50 -11.56
C ALA A 109 2.43 3.51 -11.42
N VAL A 110 3.11 2.68 -12.21
CA VAL A 110 4.57 2.60 -12.25
C VAL A 110 5.18 3.91 -12.75
N ALA A 111 4.65 4.47 -13.84
CA ALA A 111 5.14 5.72 -14.41
C ALA A 111 5.07 6.87 -13.39
N TRP A 112 3.94 6.99 -12.69
CA TRP A 112 3.78 7.98 -11.63
C TRP A 112 4.76 7.77 -10.48
N LEU A 113 4.93 6.53 -10.02
CA LEU A 113 5.81 6.24 -8.89
C LEU A 113 7.29 6.53 -9.22
N LEU A 114 7.73 6.23 -10.44
CA LEU A 114 9.08 6.57 -10.93
C LEU A 114 9.29 8.08 -11.09
N GLU A 115 8.23 8.84 -11.36
CA GLU A 115 8.26 10.31 -11.31
C GLU A 115 8.44 10.81 -9.87
N GLN A 116 7.66 10.31 -8.91
CA GLN A 116 7.79 10.70 -7.49
C GLN A 116 9.17 10.37 -6.91
N GLN A 117 9.72 9.20 -7.25
CA GLN A 117 11.07 8.82 -6.81
C GLN A 117 12.14 9.83 -7.27
N ARG A 118 12.00 10.40 -8.47
CA ARG A 118 12.95 11.41 -8.98
C ARG A 118 12.84 12.73 -8.24
N GLN A 119 11.66 13.07 -7.72
CA GLN A 119 11.41 14.33 -7.01
C GLN A 119 11.88 14.29 -5.55
N CYS A 120 12.00 13.10 -4.95
CA CYS A 120 12.53 12.92 -3.59
C CYS A 120 14.05 12.70 -3.51
N ARG A 121 14.76 12.88 -4.63
CA ARG A 121 16.22 12.74 -4.72
C ARG A 121 16.88 14.11 -4.63
#